data_AF-H9ZB69-F1
#
_entry.id   AF-H9ZB69-F1
#
_cell.length_a   1.000
_cell.length_b   1.000
_cell.length_c   1.000
_cell.angle_alpha   90.00
_cell.angle_beta   90.00
_cell.angle_gamma   90.00
#
_symmetry.space_group_name_H-M   'P 1'
#
loop_
_entity.id
_entity.type
_entity.pdbx_description
1 polymer ?
#
loop_
_entity_poly.entity_id
_entity_poly.type
_entity_poly.pdbx_seq_one_letter_code
_entity_poly.pdbx_strand_id
1 'polypeptide(L)'
;MAHITINQYLQQVYEAIDTRDGASCAELVSFKHPHVANPRLQMASPEEKCQQVLEPPYDEMFAAHLRCTYAVGNHDFIEAYKCQTVIVQSFLRAFQAHKEENWALPVMYAVALDLRVFANNADQQLVKKGKSKVGDMLEKAAELLMSCFRVCASDT
;
A
#
# COMPACT_ATOMS: atom_id res chain seq x y z
N MET A 1 17.61 3.64 16.49
CA MET A 1 16.84 2.97 15.43
C MET A 1 17.82 2.63 14.33
N ALA A 2 18.01 1.36 14.00
CA ALA A 2 18.86 0.98 12.88
C ALA A 2 18.24 1.52 11.58
N HIS A 3 18.95 2.41 10.89
CA HIS A 3 18.47 3.02 9.65
C HIS A 3 18.60 2.01 8.51
N ILE A 4 17.55 1.21 8.28
CA ILE A 4 17.45 0.31 7.13
C ILE A 4 17.63 1.10 5.81
N THR A 5 18.40 0.54 4.89
CA THR A 5 18.55 1.10 3.53
C THR A 5 17.42 0.60 2.63
N ILE A 6 17.20 1.27 1.49
CA ILE A 6 16.20 0.82 0.51
C ILE A 6 16.47 -0.61 0.02
N ASN A 7 17.72 -0.98 -0.25
CA ASN A 7 18.05 -2.33 -0.72
C ASN A 7 17.76 -3.38 0.37
N GLN A 8 18.07 -3.08 1.63
CA GLN A 8 17.74 -3.97 2.75
C GLN A 8 16.24 -4.11 2.94
N TYR A 9 15.49 -3.01 2.79
CA TYR A 9 14.03 -3.04 2.88
C TYR A 9 13.41 -3.88 1.76
N LEU A 10 13.81 -3.64 0.50
CA LEU A 10 13.32 -4.42 -0.64
C LEU A 10 13.71 -5.90 -0.55
N GLN A 11 14.88 -6.22 0.00
CA GLN A 11 15.30 -7.58 0.25
C GLN A 11 14.39 -8.28 1.28
N GLN A 12 14.03 -7.59 2.37
CA GLN A 12 13.07 -8.13 3.35
C GLN A 12 11.68 -8.34 2.75
N VAL A 13 11.25 -7.43 1.86
CA VAL A 13 9.99 -7.57 1.13
C VAL A 13 10.03 -8.78 0.21
N TYR A 14 11.10 -8.92 -0.57
CA TYR A 14 11.32 -10.06 -1.45
C TYR A 14 11.25 -11.37 -0.68
N GLU A 15 12.02 -11.48 0.42
CA GLU A 15 12.03 -12.66 1.28
C GLU A 15 10.64 -12.97 1.84
N ALA A 16 9.91 -11.99 2.35
CA ALA A 16 8.57 -12.19 2.88
C ALA A 16 7.57 -12.68 1.81
N ILE A 17 7.69 -12.22 0.56
CA ILE A 17 6.86 -12.68 -0.55
C ILE A 17 7.26 -14.10 -0.98
N ASP A 18 8.55 -14.36 -1.17
CA ASP A 18 9.09 -15.65 -1.63
C ASP A 18 8.78 -16.77 -0.63
N THR A 19 8.94 -16.51 0.67
CA THR A 19 8.61 -17.47 1.73
C THR A 19 7.14 -17.48 2.12
N ARG A 20 6.29 -16.68 1.46
CA ARG A 20 4.85 -16.54 1.76
C ARG A 20 4.59 -16.17 3.23
N ASP A 21 5.46 -15.33 3.80
CA ASP A 21 5.27 -14.77 5.14
C ASP A 21 4.38 -13.53 5.08
N GLY A 22 3.08 -13.77 5.15
CA GLY A 22 2.07 -12.73 5.15
C GLY A 22 2.16 -11.73 6.28
N ALA A 23 2.62 -12.15 7.46
CA ALA A 23 2.72 -11.27 8.61
C ALA A 23 3.84 -10.25 8.39
N SER A 24 5.03 -10.72 8.01
CA SER A 24 6.16 -9.85 7.69
C SER A 24 5.86 -8.93 6.50
N CYS A 25 5.25 -9.46 5.44
CA CYS A 25 4.86 -8.65 4.28
C CYS A 25 3.83 -7.56 4.66
N ALA A 26 2.86 -7.88 5.52
CA ALA A 26 1.89 -6.92 6.02
C ALA A 26 2.53 -5.81 6.85
N GLU A 27 3.50 -6.13 7.71
CA GLU A 27 4.25 -5.12 8.45
C GLU A 27 5.08 -4.22 7.52
N LEU A 28 5.71 -4.80 6.50
CA LEU A 28 6.55 -4.07 5.55
C LEU A 28 5.76 -3.12 4.65
N VAL A 29 4.48 -3.41 4.36
CA VAL A 29 3.61 -2.49 3.60
C VAL A 29 2.73 -1.58 4.47
N SER A 30 2.63 -1.83 5.78
CA SER A 30 1.72 -1.06 6.64
C SER A 30 2.32 0.28 7.08
N PHE A 31 1.46 1.31 7.12
CA PHE A 31 1.78 2.60 7.74
C PHE A 31 1.87 2.60 9.26
N LYS A 32 1.63 1.46 9.92
CA LYS A 32 1.85 1.30 11.35
C LYS A 32 3.29 0.92 11.72
N HIS A 33 4.07 0.42 10.75
CA HIS A 33 5.42 -0.02 11.02
C HIS A 33 6.41 1.18 11.03
N PRO A 34 7.43 1.22 11.90
CA PRO A 34 8.36 2.35 12.01
C PRO A 34 9.12 2.73 10.72
N HIS A 35 9.14 1.87 9.70
CA HIS A 35 9.85 2.11 8.44
C HIS A 35 9.31 3.35 7.71
N VAL A 36 8.02 3.70 7.86
CA VAL A 36 7.43 4.86 7.17
C VAL A 36 8.00 6.20 7.62
N ALA A 37 8.60 6.24 8.82
CA ALA A 37 9.28 7.42 9.35
C ALA A 37 10.74 7.54 8.87
N ASN A 38 11.27 6.55 8.13
CA ASN A 38 12.63 6.56 7.64
C ASN A 38 12.75 7.43 6.37
N PRO A 39 13.45 8.57 6.40
CA PRO A 39 13.57 9.44 5.22
C PRO A 39 14.23 8.77 4.02
N ARG A 40 15.00 7.69 4.22
CA ARG A 40 15.62 6.93 3.13
C ARG A 40 14.62 6.08 2.32
N LEU A 41 13.45 5.82 2.87
CA LEU A 41 12.36 5.08 2.22
C LEU A 41 11.29 6.02 1.65
N GLN A 42 11.31 7.30 2.03
CA GLN A 42 10.43 8.34 1.51
C GLN A 42 10.96 8.81 0.14
N MET A 43 10.64 8.05 -0.91
CA MET A 43 11.16 8.27 -2.26
C MET A 43 10.05 8.73 -3.22
N ALA A 44 10.32 9.81 -3.99
CA ALA A 44 9.38 10.30 -5.00
C ALA A 44 9.35 9.44 -6.28
N SER A 45 10.44 8.75 -6.61
CA SER A 45 10.58 7.90 -7.80
C SER A 45 11.32 6.60 -7.49
N PRO A 46 10.69 5.64 -6.78
CA PRO A 46 11.28 4.36 -6.38
C PRO A 46 11.15 3.24 -7.43
N GLU A 47 10.51 3.49 -8.57
CA GLU A 47 10.08 2.47 -9.55
C GLU A 47 11.24 1.58 -10.01
N GLU A 48 12.32 2.20 -10.49
CA GLU A 48 13.48 1.47 -11.03
C GLU A 48 14.11 0.53 -9.98
N LYS A 49 14.18 0.97 -8.71
CA LYS A 49 14.75 0.16 -7.63
C LYS A 49 13.85 -1.01 -7.27
N CYS A 50 12.53 -0.80 -7.28
CA CYS A 50 11.58 -1.87 -6.98
C CYS A 50 11.60 -2.92 -8.09
N GLN A 51 11.63 -2.51 -9.35
CA GLN A 51 11.72 -3.39 -10.52
C GLN A 51 12.99 -4.23 -10.59
N GLN A 52 14.09 -3.76 -9.99
CA GLN A 52 15.34 -4.52 -9.92
C GLN A 52 15.29 -5.69 -8.92
N VAL A 53 14.32 -5.72 -8.00
CA VAL A 53 14.30 -6.66 -6.86
C VAL A 53 13.00 -7.47 -6.79
N LEU A 54 11.86 -6.87 -7.16
CA LEU A 54 10.54 -7.46 -7.05
C LEU A 54 9.96 -7.72 -8.43
N GLU A 55 9.16 -8.79 -8.53
CA GLU A 55 8.43 -9.14 -9.75
C GLU A 55 7.04 -8.48 -9.78
N PRO A 56 6.46 -8.22 -10.97
CA PRO A 56 5.09 -7.75 -11.07
C PRO A 56 4.05 -8.69 -10.47
N PRO A 57 3.02 -8.17 -9.76
CA PRO A 57 2.72 -6.75 -9.56
C PRO A 57 3.28 -6.16 -8.23
N TYR A 58 4.19 -6.87 -7.55
CA TYR A 58 4.74 -6.45 -6.25
C TYR A 58 5.72 -5.28 -6.39
N ASP A 59 6.43 -5.18 -7.52
CA ASP A 59 7.28 -4.04 -7.86
C ASP A 59 6.48 -2.72 -7.86
N GLU A 60 5.33 -2.70 -8.53
CA GLU A 60 4.41 -1.56 -8.61
C GLU A 60 3.79 -1.26 -7.23
N MET A 61 3.41 -2.31 -6.51
CA MET A 61 2.84 -2.21 -5.16
C MET A 61 3.79 -1.50 -4.20
N PHE A 62 5.05 -1.96 -4.11
CA PHE A 62 6.01 -1.38 -3.18
C PHE A 62 6.62 -0.07 -3.67
N ALA A 63 6.70 0.17 -4.98
CA ALA A 63 7.01 1.50 -5.51
C ALA A 63 5.93 2.52 -5.10
N ALA A 64 4.65 2.17 -5.24
CA ALA A 64 3.55 3.00 -4.79
C ALA A 64 3.56 3.21 -3.27
N HIS A 65 3.93 2.21 -2.48
CA HIS A 65 4.09 2.34 -1.03
C HIS A 65 5.17 3.35 -0.64
N LEU A 66 6.37 3.24 -1.23
CA LEU A 66 7.47 4.18 -0.96
C LEU A 66 7.10 5.62 -1.38
N ARG A 67 6.41 5.80 -2.52
CA ARG A 67 5.82 7.09 -2.91
C ARG A 67 4.77 7.59 -1.92
N CYS A 68 3.95 6.69 -1.40
CA CYS A 68 2.95 7.01 -0.37
C CYS A 68 3.65 7.55 0.88
N THR A 69 4.72 6.90 1.35
CA THR A 69 5.47 7.39 2.53
C THR A 69 6.07 8.78 2.29
N TYR A 70 6.56 9.05 1.07
CA TYR A 70 7.03 10.38 0.65
C TYR A 70 5.90 11.42 0.67
N ALA A 71 4.73 11.11 0.10
CA ALA A 71 3.58 12.01 0.10
C ALA A 71 3.11 12.34 1.52
N VAL A 72 3.05 11.32 2.40
CA VAL A 72 2.71 11.49 3.81
C VAL A 72 3.74 12.37 4.53
N GLY A 73 5.04 12.16 4.31
CA GLY A 73 6.11 12.99 4.85
C GLY A 73 6.01 14.47 4.44
N ASN A 74 5.41 14.74 3.28
CA ASN A 74 5.16 16.09 2.77
C ASN A 74 3.75 16.64 3.09
N HIS A 75 2.97 15.93 3.90
CA HIS A 75 1.57 16.27 4.20
C HIS A 75 0.65 16.36 2.96
N ASP A 76 0.97 15.67 1.87
CA ASP A 76 0.09 15.54 0.70
C ASP A 76 -0.76 14.27 0.81
N PHE A 77 -1.86 14.34 1.57
CA PHE A 77 -2.73 13.19 1.77
C PHE A 77 -3.59 12.86 0.55
N ILE A 78 -3.75 13.79 -0.39
CA ILE A 78 -4.41 13.53 -1.65
C ILE A 78 -3.55 12.60 -2.50
N GLU A 79 -2.24 12.87 -2.58
CA GLU A 79 -1.31 11.99 -3.28
C GLU A 79 -1.10 10.68 -2.54
N ALA A 80 -1.03 10.69 -1.21
CA ALA A 80 -0.97 9.46 -0.41
C ALA A 80 -2.17 8.53 -0.67
N TYR A 81 -3.39 9.08 -0.75
CA TYR A 81 -4.58 8.30 -1.09
C TYR A 81 -4.50 7.67 -2.49
N LYS A 82 -4.00 8.40 -3.50
CA LYS A 82 -3.79 7.84 -4.84
C LYS A 82 -2.75 6.72 -4.83
N CYS A 83 -1.62 6.92 -4.14
CA CYS A 83 -0.60 5.89 -4.00
C CYS A 83 -1.20 4.64 -3.34
N GLN A 84 -1.95 4.80 -2.25
CA GLN A 84 -2.60 3.69 -1.56
C GLN A 84 -3.63 2.96 -2.45
N THR A 85 -4.33 3.69 -3.33
CA THR A 85 -5.22 3.09 -4.32
C THR A 85 -4.46 2.15 -5.26
N VAL A 86 -3.28 2.57 -5.74
CA VAL A 86 -2.40 1.73 -6.57
C VAL A 86 -1.88 0.51 -5.81
N ILE A 87 -1.54 0.66 -4.53
CA ILE A 87 -1.12 -0.45 -3.66
C ILE A 87 -2.22 -1.51 -3.60
N VAL A 88 -3.46 -1.12 -3.30
CA VAL A 88 -4.60 -2.05 -3.20
C VAL A 88 -4.90 -2.70 -4.54
N GLN A 89 -4.87 -1.95 -5.65
CA GLN A 89 -5.10 -2.51 -6.99
C GLN A 89 -4.01 -3.51 -7.42
N SER A 90 -2.75 -3.22 -7.09
CA SER A 90 -1.61 -4.11 -7.36
C SER A 90 -1.68 -5.37 -6.51
N PHE A 91 -2.01 -5.23 -5.22
CA PHE A 91 -2.29 -6.34 -4.33
C PHE A 91 -3.40 -7.25 -4.86
N LEU A 92 -4.53 -6.68 -5.31
CA LEU A 92 -5.64 -7.47 -5.83
C LEU A 92 -5.24 -8.29 -7.06
N ARG A 93 -4.41 -7.74 -7.96
CA ARG A 93 -3.86 -8.50 -9.09
C ARG A 93 -2.99 -9.68 -8.62
N ALA A 94 -2.13 -9.45 -7.62
CA ALA A 94 -1.29 -10.51 -7.06
C ALA A 94 -2.14 -11.60 -6.40
N PHE A 95 -3.09 -11.19 -5.56
CA PHE A 95 -3.93 -12.08 -4.77
C PHE A 95 -4.83 -12.94 -5.65
N GLN A 96 -5.38 -12.39 -6.74
CA GLN A 96 -6.18 -13.14 -7.71
C GLN A 96 -5.38 -14.18 -8.51
N ALA A 97 -4.06 -14.00 -8.67
CA ALA A 97 -3.21 -14.96 -9.37
C ALA A 97 -2.92 -16.22 -8.52
N HIS A 98 -3.05 -16.11 -7.19
CA HIS A 98 -2.73 -17.16 -6.22
C HIS A 98 -3.97 -17.53 -5.39
N LYS A 99 -5.04 -17.95 -6.08
CA LYS A 99 -6.38 -18.11 -5.47
C LYS A 99 -6.45 -19.07 -4.29
N GLU A 100 -5.52 -20.00 -4.12
CA GLU A 100 -5.61 -21.03 -3.07
C GLU A 100 -4.73 -20.75 -1.83
N GLU A 101 -4.24 -19.51 -1.69
CA GLU A 101 -3.19 -19.18 -0.73
C GLU A 101 -3.57 -18.08 0.28
N ASN A 102 -3.92 -18.52 1.49
CA ASN A 102 -4.35 -17.64 2.60
C ASN A 102 -3.23 -16.78 3.21
N TRP A 103 -1.97 -16.95 2.80
CA TRP A 103 -0.87 -16.22 3.42
C TRP A 103 -0.99 -14.71 3.24
N ALA A 104 -1.63 -14.24 2.17
CA ALA A 104 -1.74 -12.81 1.86
C ALA A 104 -2.90 -12.08 2.58
N LEU A 105 -3.72 -12.78 3.37
CA LEU A 105 -4.84 -12.16 4.12
C LEU A 105 -4.39 -11.06 5.12
N PRO A 106 -3.29 -11.20 5.87
CA PRO A 106 -2.78 -10.11 6.71
C PRO A 106 -2.39 -8.88 5.90
N VAL A 107 -1.84 -9.08 4.69
CA VAL A 107 -1.47 -7.99 3.77
C VAL A 107 -2.73 -7.25 3.31
N MET A 108 -3.78 -7.98 2.91
CA MET A 108 -5.07 -7.40 2.56
C MET A 108 -5.64 -6.55 3.69
N TYR A 109 -5.60 -7.05 4.92
CA TYR A 109 -6.07 -6.30 6.09
C TYR A 109 -5.30 -4.99 6.29
N ALA A 110 -3.97 -5.03 6.18
CA ALA A 110 -3.12 -3.84 6.31
C ALA A 110 -3.46 -2.78 5.24
N VAL A 111 -3.46 -3.17 3.96
CA VAL A 111 -3.68 -2.22 2.86
C VAL A 111 -5.10 -1.65 2.85
N ALA A 112 -6.11 -2.43 3.26
CA ALA A 112 -7.49 -1.99 3.38
C ALA A 112 -7.67 -0.97 4.52
N LEU A 113 -7.01 -1.20 5.66
CA LEU A 113 -7.06 -0.27 6.78
C LEU A 113 -6.41 1.07 6.42
N ASP A 114 -5.23 1.03 5.81
CA ASP A 114 -4.49 2.21 5.42
C ASP A 114 -5.24 3.01 4.33
N LEU A 115 -5.91 2.33 3.39
CA LEU A 115 -6.79 2.97 2.40
C LEU A 115 -7.89 3.79 3.07
N ARG A 116 -8.57 3.23 4.07
CA ARG A 116 -9.63 3.94 4.80
C ARG A 116 -9.09 5.18 5.51
N VAL A 117 -7.91 5.07 6.12
CA VAL A 117 -7.26 6.20 6.83
C VAL A 117 -6.89 7.31 5.86
N PHE A 118 -6.24 6.97 4.73
CA PHE A 118 -5.86 7.98 3.74
C PHE A 118 -7.04 8.59 3.02
N ALA A 119 -8.10 7.84 2.76
CA ALA A 119 -9.34 8.37 2.21
C ALA A 119 -9.92 9.47 3.10
N ASN A 120 -9.99 9.24 4.42
CA ASN A 120 -10.45 10.23 5.38
C ASN A 120 -9.55 11.48 5.39
N ASN A 121 -8.23 11.30 5.40
CA ASN A 121 -7.28 12.42 5.40
C ASN A 121 -7.36 13.25 4.10
N ALA A 122 -7.46 12.58 2.95
CA ALA A 122 -7.62 13.23 1.64
C ALA A 122 -8.96 13.98 1.54
N ASP A 123 -10.05 13.38 2.03
CA ASP A 123 -11.37 14.00 2.08
C ASP A 123 -11.33 15.32 2.85
N GLN A 124 -10.77 15.30 4.05
CA GLN A 124 -10.62 16.50 4.88
C GLN A 124 -9.76 17.58 4.20
N GLN A 125 -8.67 17.19 3.51
CA GLN A 125 -7.84 18.15 2.78
C GLN A 125 -8.59 18.78 1.59
N LEU A 126 -9.34 17.98 0.83
CA LEU A 126 -10.09 18.47 -0.33
C LEU A 126 -11.26 19.36 0.07
N VAL A 127 -11.99 18.99 1.12
CA VAL A 127 -13.07 19.79 1.69
C VAL A 127 -12.54 21.14 2.17
N LYS A 128 -11.43 21.16 2.92
CA LYS A 128 -10.78 22.41 3.36
C LYS A 128 -10.33 23.31 2.19
N LYS A 129 -9.95 22.70 1.05
CA LYS A 129 -9.58 23.42 -0.18
C LYS A 129 -10.79 23.82 -1.04
N GLY A 130 -12.01 23.48 -0.64
CA GLY A 130 -13.23 23.72 -1.42
C GLY A 130 -13.30 22.93 -2.74
N LYS A 131 -12.52 21.84 -2.86
CA LYS A 131 -12.35 21.06 -4.10
C LYS A 131 -13.16 19.76 -4.13
N SER A 132 -13.77 19.34 -3.01
CA SER A 132 -14.68 18.20 -2.98
C SER A 132 -15.72 18.34 -1.86
N LYS A 133 -16.75 17.49 -1.92
CA LYS A 133 -17.77 17.34 -0.88
C LYS A 133 -17.30 16.34 0.18
N VAL A 134 -17.82 16.46 1.39
CA VAL A 134 -17.55 15.53 2.48
C VAL A 134 -17.98 14.13 2.06
N GLY A 135 -17.06 13.17 2.16
CA GLY A 135 -17.30 11.75 1.90
C GLY A 135 -16.99 11.25 0.49
N ASP A 136 -16.65 12.12 -0.47
CA ASP A 136 -16.37 11.71 -1.85
C ASP A 136 -15.16 10.78 -1.96
N MET A 137 -14.09 11.02 -1.18
CA MET A 137 -12.95 10.10 -1.15
C MET A 137 -13.28 8.80 -0.41
N LEU A 138 -14.13 8.86 0.62
CA LEU A 138 -14.55 7.69 1.39
C LEU A 138 -15.43 6.75 0.56
N GLU A 139 -16.30 7.28 -0.30
CA GLU A 139 -17.13 6.51 -1.21
C GLU A 139 -16.28 5.74 -2.22
N LYS A 140 -15.30 6.42 -2.85
CA LYS A 140 -14.33 5.78 -3.76
C LYS A 140 -13.50 4.70 -3.08
N ALA A 141 -13.09 4.94 -1.83
CA ALA A 141 -12.39 3.93 -1.04
C ALA A 141 -13.28 2.72 -0.74
N ALA A 142 -14.55 2.93 -0.42
CA ALA A 142 -15.51 1.86 -0.16
C ALA A 142 -15.70 0.97 -1.39
N GLU A 143 -15.81 1.53 -2.60
CA GLU A 143 -15.90 0.76 -3.85
C GLU A 143 -14.69 -0.16 -4.06
N LEU A 144 -13.48 0.34 -3.77
CA LEU A 144 -12.26 -0.44 -3.88
C LEU A 144 -12.15 -1.52 -2.79
N LEU A 145 -12.60 -1.23 -1.57
CA LEU A 145 -12.70 -2.24 -0.49
C LEU A 145 -13.68 -3.36 -0.85
N MET A 146 -14.78 -3.03 -1.53
CA MET A 146 -15.71 -4.04 -2.05
C MET A 146 -15.05 -4.97 -3.07
N SER A 147 -14.05 -4.51 -3.84
CA SER A 147 -13.27 -5.39 -4.70
C SER A 147 -12.46 -6.41 -3.90
N CYS A 148 -11.88 -6.01 -2.76
CA CYS A 148 -11.18 -6.94 -1.87
C CYS A 148 -12.12 -8.03 -1.35
N PHE A 149 -13.32 -7.63 -0.90
CA PHE A 149 -14.35 -8.58 -0.45
C PHE A 149 -14.79 -9.54 -1.56
N ARG A 150 -15.05 -9.03 -2.76
CA ARG A 150 -15.46 -9.86 -3.91
C ARG A 150 -14.44 -10.94 -4.26
N VAL A 151 -13.15 -10.61 -4.21
CA VAL A 151 -12.09 -11.59 -4.48
C VAL A 151 -12.11 -12.72 -3.45
N CYS A 152 -12.23 -12.39 -2.17
CA CYS A 152 -12.33 -13.40 -1.11
C CYS A 152 -13.62 -14.23 -1.20
N ALA A 153 -14.75 -13.60 -1.55
CA ALA A 153 -16.02 -14.31 -1.70
C ALA A 153 -16.07 -15.23 -2.93
N SER A 154 -15.21 -14.98 -3.92
CA SER A 154 -15.06 -15.83 -5.11
C SER A 154 -14.06 -16.98 -4.94
N ASP A 155 -13.43 -17.07 -3.77
CA ASP A 155 -12.54 -18.16 -3.40
C ASP A 155 -13.40 -19.37 -2.98
N THR A 156 -13.48 -20.38 -3.84
CA THR A 156 -14.30 -21.61 -3.70
C THR A 156 -13.48 -22.85 -3.99
#